data_AF-A0A527WJS3-F1
#
_entry.id   AF-A0A527WJS3-F1
#
_cell.length_a   1.000
_cell.length_b   1.000
_cell.length_c   1.000
_cell.angle_alpha   90.00
_cell.angle_beta   90.00
_cell.angle_gamma   90.00
#
_symmetry.space_group_name_H-M   'P 1'
#
loop_
_entity.id
_entity.type
_entity.pdbx_description
1 polymer ?
#
loop_
_entity_poly.entity_id
_entity_poly.type
_entity_poly.pdbx_seq_one_letter_code
_entity_poly.pdbx_strand_id
1 'polypeptide(L)'
;MFGKILIANRGEIACRVIRTARKLGVRSVAVYSDADARALHVEMADEAVHIGPSPVGESYLRGDKIVAAALATGAEAIHPGYGFLSENPDFVDQVTAAGLVFIGPSAASIRAMGLKDAAKRLMEAAGVPVVPGYHGEAQEIVLLASKAREIGYPVLIKARAGGGGKGMRRVDHPDDFSEALSGARREAKAAFGDDRVLVEKYVDKPRHIECQVFGDNFGNAVHLFERDCSAQRRHQKVIEEAPAPGMTPALRKAMTEAAVKAAKAINYSGAGTIEFIVDASQGLKADRFWFMEMNTRLQVEHPVTEMVTGVDLVEWQLRVASGERLPKTQAEITLSGHAFEARLYAEDAAKGFLPATGTLHHLKFPDAAPEGAAMRIETGVRAGDAISPFYDPMIAKLVMHGKDRAMALGALRDALTRTEVAGSTVNAAFLAALAADADFAAGDVDTGLIGRHQEALTAISAPSDETIAAAALAATDAGAPGAPADPWSTLSGYAHFHTLARRIRLRHGEENILARVSARP
;
A
#
# COMPACT_ATOMS: atom_id res chain seq x y z
N MET A 1 21.08 8.04 -19.24
CA MET A 1 20.86 8.04 -17.78
C MET A 1 20.98 9.46 -17.26
N PHE A 2 20.03 9.92 -16.43
CA PHE A 2 20.07 11.24 -15.79
C PHE A 2 21.28 11.40 -14.86
N GLY A 3 21.77 12.64 -14.68
CA GLY A 3 22.78 12.97 -13.68
C GLY A 3 22.21 13.35 -12.32
N LYS A 4 21.03 13.98 -12.29
CA LYS A 4 20.31 14.36 -11.05
C LYS A 4 18.79 14.31 -11.25
N ILE A 5 18.06 13.77 -10.28
CA ILE A 5 16.59 13.76 -10.26
C ILE A 5 16.05 14.35 -8.96
N LEU A 6 14.86 14.94 -9.01
CA LEU A 6 14.09 15.32 -7.84
C LEU A 6 13.01 14.28 -7.56
N ILE A 7 12.81 13.94 -6.29
CA ILE A 7 11.80 13.00 -5.85
C ILE A 7 10.68 13.78 -5.18
N ALA A 8 9.55 13.92 -5.87
CA ALA A 8 8.40 14.71 -5.45
C ALA A 8 7.48 13.92 -4.51
N ASN A 9 8.06 13.32 -3.46
CA ASN A 9 7.35 12.47 -2.50
C ASN A 9 8.09 12.45 -1.15
N ARG A 10 7.60 11.66 -0.20
CA ARG A 10 8.14 11.50 1.16
C ARG A 10 8.16 10.03 1.59
N GLY A 11 8.67 9.78 2.80
CA GLY A 11 8.54 8.49 3.47
C GLY A 11 9.20 7.35 2.71
N GLU A 12 8.63 6.14 2.81
CA GLU A 12 9.28 4.93 2.32
C GLU A 12 9.58 4.99 0.81
N ILE A 13 8.64 5.50 0.01
CA ILE A 13 8.80 5.53 -1.45
C ILE A 13 9.89 6.49 -1.89
N ALA A 14 10.07 7.62 -1.18
CA ALA A 14 11.19 8.49 -1.45
C ALA A 14 12.52 7.78 -1.16
N CYS A 15 12.61 7.09 -0.01
CA CYS A 15 13.78 6.26 0.33
C CYS A 15 14.04 5.15 -0.70
N ARG A 16 12.98 4.47 -1.17
CA ARG A 16 13.02 3.43 -2.20
C ARG A 16 13.60 3.94 -3.51
N VAL A 17 13.20 5.12 -3.94
CA VAL A 17 13.71 5.75 -5.17
C VAL A 17 15.16 6.22 -4.99
N ILE A 18 15.49 6.82 -3.85
CA ILE A 18 16.88 7.23 -3.53
C ILE A 18 17.84 6.03 -3.57
N ARG A 19 17.44 4.88 -3.01
CA ARG A 19 18.27 3.65 -3.04
C ARG A 19 18.62 3.23 -4.46
N THR A 20 17.64 3.20 -5.37
CA THR A 20 17.90 2.83 -6.78
C THR A 20 18.66 3.92 -7.52
N ALA A 21 18.34 5.20 -7.32
CA ALA A 21 19.08 6.31 -7.91
C ALA A 21 20.58 6.23 -7.54
N ARG A 22 20.88 6.03 -6.26
CA ARG A 22 22.26 5.84 -5.77
C ARG A 22 22.96 4.64 -6.40
N LYS A 23 22.28 3.48 -6.52
CA LYS A 23 22.81 2.28 -7.19
C LYS A 23 23.21 2.55 -8.64
N LEU A 24 22.47 3.43 -9.32
CA LEU A 24 22.71 3.83 -10.71
C LEU A 24 23.67 5.03 -10.86
N GLY A 25 24.18 5.59 -9.76
CA GLY A 25 25.03 6.78 -9.77
C GLY A 25 24.29 8.09 -10.08
N VAL A 26 22.96 8.12 -9.93
CA VAL A 26 22.11 9.30 -10.14
C VAL A 26 21.96 10.06 -8.83
N ARG A 27 22.26 11.36 -8.82
CA ARG A 27 22.07 12.21 -7.62
C ARG A 27 20.59 12.46 -7.37
N SER A 28 20.23 12.57 -6.11
CA SER A 28 18.85 12.67 -5.64
C SER A 28 18.60 13.96 -4.87
N VAL A 29 17.49 14.63 -5.20
CA VAL A 29 16.98 15.79 -4.47
C VAL A 29 15.68 15.39 -3.78
N ALA A 30 15.62 15.48 -2.45
CA ALA A 30 14.39 15.33 -1.69
C ALA A 30 13.67 16.67 -1.56
N VAL A 31 12.33 16.63 -1.48
CA VAL A 31 11.53 17.77 -1.01
C VAL A 31 10.90 17.46 0.33
N TYR A 32 10.75 18.48 1.17
CA TYR A 32 10.19 18.30 2.51
C TYR A 32 9.32 19.48 2.97
N SER A 33 8.33 19.16 3.79
CA SER A 33 7.55 20.13 4.56
C SER A 33 8.16 20.36 5.95
N ASP A 34 7.63 21.32 6.71
CA ASP A 34 8.01 21.53 8.12
C ASP A 34 7.95 20.25 8.98
N ALA A 35 6.97 19.35 8.72
CA ALA A 35 6.83 18.11 9.49
C ALA A 35 7.89 17.06 9.14
N ASP A 36 8.47 17.13 7.94
CA ASP A 36 9.43 16.17 7.42
C ASP A 36 10.88 16.69 7.46
N ALA A 37 11.15 17.83 8.10
CA ALA A 37 12.48 18.46 8.14
C ALA A 37 13.61 17.56 8.65
N ARG A 38 13.27 16.51 9.42
CA ARG A 38 14.20 15.49 9.94
C ARG A 38 13.84 14.07 9.50
N ALA A 39 13.02 13.91 8.47
CA ALA A 39 12.59 12.61 7.99
C ALA A 39 13.75 11.83 7.34
N LEU A 40 13.68 10.50 7.37
CA LEU A 40 14.71 9.60 6.82
C LEU A 40 15.03 9.90 5.35
N HIS A 41 14.04 10.22 4.51
CA HIS A 41 14.28 10.49 3.08
C HIS A 41 15.05 11.81 2.85
N VAL A 42 14.91 12.79 3.74
CA VAL A 42 15.64 14.07 3.67
C VAL A 42 17.11 13.84 3.94
N GLU A 43 17.44 13.05 4.98
CA GLU A 43 18.83 12.70 5.30
C GLU A 43 19.45 11.76 4.28
N MET A 44 18.65 10.90 3.63
CA MET A 44 19.13 9.99 2.61
C MET A 44 19.51 10.67 1.29
N ALA A 45 18.88 11.79 0.93
CA ALA A 45 19.11 12.45 -0.35
C ALA A 45 20.44 13.22 -0.39
N ASP A 46 20.97 13.46 -1.59
CA ASP A 46 22.20 14.22 -1.75
C ASP A 46 21.98 15.73 -1.51
N GLU A 47 20.75 16.20 -1.74
CA GLU A 47 20.30 17.57 -1.51
C GLU A 47 18.83 17.55 -1.09
N ALA A 48 18.38 18.54 -0.31
CA ALA A 48 16.99 18.62 0.11
C ALA A 48 16.47 20.06 0.08
N VAL A 49 15.23 20.24 -0.38
CA VAL A 49 14.59 21.56 -0.53
C VAL A 49 13.30 21.63 0.29
N HIS A 50 13.19 22.68 1.11
CA HIS A 50 11.97 22.97 1.85
C HIS A 50 10.89 23.53 0.91
N ILE A 51 9.70 22.93 0.92
CA ILE A 51 8.57 23.30 0.05
C ILE A 51 7.38 23.91 0.81
N GLY A 52 7.44 24.02 2.14
CA GLY A 52 6.47 24.78 2.93
C GLY A 52 5.82 24.02 4.09
N PRO A 53 4.70 24.53 4.60
CA PRO A 53 4.06 24.01 5.82
C PRO A 53 3.60 22.55 5.73
N SER A 54 3.39 21.92 6.89
CA SER A 54 3.02 20.50 7.00
C SER A 54 1.77 20.07 6.21
N PRO A 55 0.67 20.85 6.12
CA PRO A 55 -0.50 20.46 5.34
C PRO A 55 -0.17 20.15 3.88
N VAL A 56 -0.63 19.00 3.39
CA VAL A 56 -0.29 18.51 2.03
C VAL A 56 -0.70 19.48 0.91
N GLY A 57 -1.82 20.20 1.08
CA GLY A 57 -2.30 21.21 0.13
C GLY A 57 -1.38 22.43 0.00
N GLU A 58 -0.52 22.67 0.98
CA GLU A 58 0.41 23.80 1.02
C GLU A 58 1.87 23.39 0.75
N SER A 59 2.14 22.07 0.70
CA SER A 59 3.45 21.45 0.47
C SER A 59 3.43 20.48 -0.72
N TYR A 60 3.26 19.17 -0.48
CA TYR A 60 3.45 18.12 -1.50
C TYR A 60 2.47 18.16 -2.67
N LEU A 61 1.34 18.88 -2.56
CA LEU A 61 0.41 19.13 -3.66
C LEU A 61 0.67 20.44 -4.41
N ARG A 62 1.72 21.18 -4.06
CA ARG A 62 2.12 22.43 -4.73
C ARG A 62 3.10 22.16 -5.86
N GLY A 63 2.54 21.79 -7.01
CA GLY A 63 3.31 21.49 -8.23
C GLY A 63 4.25 22.63 -8.65
N ASP A 64 3.81 23.88 -8.50
CA ASP A 64 4.60 25.08 -8.77
C ASP A 64 5.89 25.14 -7.93
N LYS A 65 5.79 24.83 -6.63
CA LYS A 65 6.95 24.80 -5.73
C LYS A 65 7.90 23.65 -6.04
N ILE A 66 7.35 22.49 -6.39
CA ILE A 66 8.14 21.30 -6.73
C ILE A 66 8.94 21.52 -8.02
N VAL A 67 8.31 22.09 -9.06
CA VAL A 67 8.98 22.45 -10.31
C VAL A 67 10.07 23.51 -10.04
N ALA A 68 9.78 24.53 -9.25
CA ALA A 68 10.77 25.54 -8.88
C ALA A 68 11.97 24.92 -8.14
N ALA A 69 11.74 23.97 -7.23
CA ALA A 69 12.80 23.24 -6.53
C ALA A 69 13.65 22.38 -7.49
N ALA A 70 13.03 21.71 -8.46
CA ALA A 70 13.74 20.90 -9.45
C ALA A 70 14.66 21.78 -10.32
N LEU A 71 14.15 22.93 -10.77
CA LEU A 71 14.93 23.89 -11.56
C LEU A 71 16.09 24.49 -10.75
N ALA A 72 15.84 24.91 -9.52
CA ALA A 72 16.84 25.54 -8.66
C ALA A 72 18.01 24.61 -8.31
N THR A 73 17.73 23.30 -8.18
CA THR A 73 18.74 22.29 -7.87
C THR A 73 19.40 21.68 -9.11
N GLY A 74 18.93 22.03 -10.32
CA GLY A 74 19.41 21.47 -11.58
C GLY A 74 19.08 19.99 -11.75
N ALA A 75 17.96 19.52 -11.19
CA ALA A 75 17.43 18.21 -11.50
C ALA A 75 16.95 18.17 -12.96
N GLU A 76 17.17 17.04 -13.64
CA GLU A 76 16.78 16.83 -15.04
C GLU A 76 15.38 16.21 -15.16
N ALA A 77 14.94 15.52 -14.11
CA ALA A 77 13.68 14.79 -14.08
C ALA A 77 13.06 14.77 -12.69
N ILE A 78 11.74 14.56 -12.63
CA ILE A 78 10.97 14.43 -11.40
C ILE A 78 10.37 13.03 -11.30
N HIS A 79 10.72 12.30 -10.23
CA HIS A 79 10.08 11.04 -9.87
C HIS A 79 8.95 11.31 -8.87
N PRO A 80 7.68 11.03 -9.22
CA PRO A 80 6.56 11.39 -8.36
C PRO A 80 6.29 10.37 -7.24
N GLY A 81 6.85 9.16 -7.32
CA GLY A 81 6.49 8.06 -6.42
C GLY A 81 5.05 7.62 -6.66
N TYR A 82 4.29 7.45 -5.58
CA TYR A 82 2.84 7.19 -5.62
C TYR A 82 2.08 8.17 -4.72
N GLY A 83 0.80 8.39 -5.01
CA GLY A 83 0.01 9.42 -4.32
C GLY A 83 0.45 10.85 -4.69
N PHE A 84 -0.04 11.83 -3.95
CA PHE A 84 0.19 13.25 -4.24
C PHE A 84 -0.10 13.63 -5.70
N LEU A 85 0.92 14.03 -6.46
CA LEU A 85 0.81 14.50 -7.83
C LEU A 85 1.14 13.42 -8.88
N SER A 86 1.37 12.16 -8.46
CA SER A 86 1.80 11.09 -9.36
C SER A 86 0.83 10.75 -10.49
N GLU A 87 -0.45 11.06 -10.31
CA GLU A 87 -1.52 10.81 -11.28
C GLU A 87 -2.23 12.12 -11.66
N ASN A 88 -1.54 13.27 -11.48
CA ASN A 88 -2.08 14.57 -11.84
C ASN A 88 -1.56 14.99 -13.23
N PRO A 89 -2.40 14.99 -14.28
CA PRO A 89 -1.95 15.30 -15.63
C PRO A 89 -1.54 16.77 -15.81
N ASP A 90 -2.12 17.69 -15.04
CA ASP A 90 -1.76 19.11 -15.11
C ASP A 90 -0.38 19.36 -14.50
N PHE A 91 0.00 18.56 -13.49
CA PHE A 91 1.36 18.58 -12.98
C PHE A 91 2.36 18.06 -14.02
N VAL A 92 2.04 16.98 -14.75
CA VAL A 92 2.90 16.49 -15.84
C VAL A 92 3.12 17.55 -16.92
N ASP A 93 2.07 18.30 -17.29
CA ASP A 93 2.17 19.40 -18.23
C ASP A 93 3.06 20.53 -17.69
N GLN A 94 2.97 20.88 -16.39
CA GLN A 94 3.84 21.86 -15.75
C GLN A 94 5.32 21.43 -15.77
N VAL A 95 5.61 20.16 -15.45
CA VAL A 95 6.96 19.59 -15.47
C VAL A 95 7.55 19.66 -16.89
N THR A 96 6.77 19.27 -17.88
CA THR A 96 7.20 19.27 -19.29
C THR A 96 7.39 20.69 -19.84
N ALA A 97 6.49 21.61 -19.49
CA ALA A 97 6.61 23.03 -19.86
C ALA A 97 7.85 23.70 -19.25
N ALA A 98 8.34 23.20 -18.11
CA ALA A 98 9.59 23.63 -17.49
C ALA A 98 10.85 22.99 -18.10
N GLY A 99 10.71 22.13 -19.12
CA GLY A 99 11.83 21.43 -19.76
C GLY A 99 12.38 20.24 -18.96
N LEU A 100 11.65 19.79 -17.94
CA LEU A 100 12.00 18.64 -17.10
C LEU A 100 11.31 17.37 -17.62
N VAL A 101 11.88 16.20 -17.33
CA VAL A 101 11.23 14.92 -17.63
C VAL A 101 10.37 14.47 -16.44
N PHE A 102 9.10 14.15 -16.68
CA PHE A 102 8.28 13.44 -15.71
C PHE A 102 8.56 11.94 -15.79
N ILE A 103 8.99 11.31 -14.69
CA ILE A 103 9.27 9.87 -14.65
C ILE A 103 7.98 9.11 -14.40
N GLY A 104 7.20 8.92 -15.48
CA GLY A 104 5.90 8.28 -15.47
C GLY A 104 5.22 8.38 -16.84
N PRO A 105 3.93 8.02 -16.93
CA PRO A 105 3.19 8.11 -18.18
C PRO A 105 2.92 9.56 -18.58
N SER A 106 2.54 9.74 -19.85
CA SER A 106 2.19 11.05 -20.39
C SER A 106 0.92 11.63 -19.74
N ALA A 107 0.78 12.96 -19.72
CA ALA A 107 -0.44 13.62 -19.25
C ALA A 107 -1.69 13.14 -20.00
N ALA A 108 -1.56 12.83 -21.30
CA ALA A 108 -2.65 12.28 -22.10
C ALA A 108 -3.08 10.88 -21.62
N SER A 109 -2.12 10.00 -21.33
CA SER A 109 -2.40 8.66 -20.79
C SER A 109 -3.06 8.73 -19.41
N ILE A 110 -2.61 9.64 -18.55
CA ILE A 110 -3.23 9.88 -17.23
C ILE A 110 -4.68 10.38 -17.39
N ARG A 111 -4.92 11.38 -18.25
CA ARG A 111 -6.29 11.87 -18.54
C ARG A 111 -7.20 10.79 -19.09
N ALA A 112 -6.69 9.94 -19.98
CA ALA A 112 -7.46 8.85 -20.59
C ALA A 112 -7.96 7.82 -19.55
N MET A 113 -7.22 7.65 -18.45
CA MET A 113 -7.54 6.69 -17.39
C MET A 113 -8.20 7.31 -16.15
N GLY A 114 -8.25 8.64 -16.04
CA GLY A 114 -8.75 9.32 -14.83
C GLY A 114 -10.27 9.22 -14.59
N LEU A 115 -11.08 9.09 -15.64
CA LEU A 115 -12.55 8.94 -15.52
C LEU A 115 -12.97 7.50 -15.84
N LYS A 116 -13.70 6.87 -14.91
CA LYS A 116 -14.06 5.44 -14.98
C LYS A 116 -14.84 5.05 -16.23
N ASP A 117 -15.80 5.87 -16.65
CA ASP A 117 -16.59 5.62 -17.85
C ASP A 117 -15.79 5.80 -19.15
N ALA A 118 -14.90 6.80 -19.21
CA ALA A 118 -14.03 7.03 -20.36
C ALA A 118 -13.00 5.92 -20.49
N ALA A 119 -12.37 5.54 -19.36
CA ALA A 119 -11.45 4.42 -19.29
C ALA A 119 -12.11 3.11 -19.74
N LYS A 120 -13.32 2.81 -19.26
CA LYS A 120 -14.07 1.60 -19.65
C LYS A 120 -14.40 1.56 -21.14
N ARG A 121 -14.87 2.65 -21.72
CA ARG A 121 -15.13 2.73 -23.17
C ARG A 121 -13.85 2.50 -23.99
N LEU A 122 -12.72 3.04 -23.53
CA LEU A 122 -11.43 2.82 -24.17
C LEU A 122 -10.99 1.35 -24.06
N MET A 123 -11.17 0.74 -22.89
CA MET A 123 -10.87 -0.67 -22.66
C MET A 123 -11.77 -1.60 -23.47
N GLU A 124 -13.07 -1.34 -23.55
CA GLU A 124 -14.00 -2.05 -24.43
C GLU A 124 -13.55 -1.98 -25.89
N ALA A 125 -13.21 -0.78 -26.39
CA ALA A 125 -12.72 -0.58 -27.74
C ALA A 125 -11.37 -1.29 -28.01
N ALA A 126 -10.54 -1.46 -26.96
CA ALA A 126 -9.28 -2.21 -27.02
C ALA A 126 -9.46 -3.72 -26.88
N GLY A 127 -10.70 -4.23 -26.73
CA GLY A 127 -11.00 -5.64 -26.55
C GLY A 127 -10.59 -6.18 -25.17
N VAL A 128 -10.49 -5.31 -24.17
CA VAL A 128 -10.25 -5.66 -22.77
C VAL A 128 -11.60 -5.90 -22.09
N PRO A 129 -11.82 -7.05 -21.43
CA PRO A 129 -13.09 -7.32 -20.75
C PRO A 129 -13.39 -6.27 -19.69
N VAL A 130 -14.58 -5.68 -19.71
CA VAL A 130 -15.06 -4.78 -18.66
C VAL A 130 -16.31 -5.36 -17.99
N VAL A 131 -16.57 -4.96 -16.74
CA VAL A 131 -17.69 -5.51 -15.98
C VAL A 131 -18.99 -5.22 -16.74
N PRO A 132 -19.83 -6.22 -17.02
CA PRO A 132 -21.12 -6.00 -17.68
C PRO A 132 -21.92 -4.94 -16.90
N GLY A 133 -22.35 -3.89 -17.58
CA GLY A 133 -22.92 -2.75 -16.91
C GLY A 133 -23.41 -1.66 -17.85
N TYR A 134 -24.06 -0.66 -17.26
CA TYR A 134 -24.46 0.57 -17.91
C TYR A 134 -23.62 1.73 -17.38
N HIS A 135 -22.95 2.40 -18.32
CA HIS A 135 -22.04 3.53 -18.09
C HIS A 135 -22.33 4.73 -18.99
N GLY A 136 -23.54 4.80 -19.56
CA GLY A 136 -23.97 5.89 -20.44
C GLY A 136 -24.32 7.19 -19.70
N GLU A 137 -24.50 8.26 -20.48
CA GLU A 137 -24.77 9.61 -19.94
C GLU A 137 -26.21 9.79 -19.44
N ALA A 138 -27.16 8.94 -19.84
CA ALA A 138 -28.53 9.04 -19.39
C ALA A 138 -28.68 8.50 -17.95
N GLN A 139 -29.33 9.29 -17.09
CA GLN A 139 -29.32 9.13 -15.63
C GLN A 139 -30.74 9.05 -15.06
N GLU A 140 -31.75 8.87 -15.89
CA GLU A 140 -33.13 8.72 -15.47
C GLU A 140 -33.31 7.38 -14.73
N ILE A 141 -33.99 7.42 -13.58
CA ILE A 141 -34.22 6.23 -12.74
C ILE A 141 -34.84 5.07 -13.51
N VAL A 142 -35.79 5.35 -14.41
CA VAL A 142 -36.48 4.35 -15.23
C VAL A 142 -35.50 3.60 -16.13
N LEU A 143 -34.57 4.35 -16.76
CA LEU A 143 -33.56 3.76 -17.63
C LEU A 143 -32.56 2.94 -16.82
N LEU A 144 -32.04 3.49 -15.72
CA LEU A 144 -31.08 2.79 -14.85
C LEU A 144 -31.68 1.50 -14.26
N ALA A 145 -32.94 1.53 -13.84
CA ALA A 145 -33.65 0.35 -13.36
C ALA A 145 -33.89 -0.68 -14.47
N SER A 146 -34.21 -0.24 -15.70
CA SER A 146 -34.29 -1.13 -16.87
C SER A 146 -32.97 -1.81 -17.14
N LYS A 147 -31.86 -1.06 -17.11
CA LYS A 147 -30.51 -1.59 -17.31
C LYS A 147 -30.10 -2.56 -16.21
N ALA A 148 -30.45 -2.28 -14.96
CA ALA A 148 -30.25 -3.22 -13.86
C ALA A 148 -30.98 -4.56 -14.10
N ARG A 149 -32.20 -4.54 -14.64
CA ARG A 149 -32.92 -5.77 -15.02
C ARG A 149 -32.28 -6.51 -16.19
N GLU A 150 -31.80 -5.79 -17.21
CA GLU A 150 -31.07 -6.39 -18.34
C GLU A 150 -29.76 -7.08 -17.90
N ILE A 151 -29.02 -6.45 -16.98
CA ILE A 151 -27.78 -7.02 -16.38
C ILE A 151 -28.10 -8.23 -15.49
N GLY A 152 -29.26 -8.21 -14.83
CA GLY A 152 -29.72 -9.21 -13.90
C GLY A 152 -29.15 -9.00 -12.49
N TYR A 153 -30.03 -9.06 -11.49
CA TYR A 153 -29.68 -8.90 -10.09
C TYR A 153 -28.88 -10.11 -9.54
N PRO A 154 -28.02 -9.91 -8.53
CA PRO A 154 -27.68 -8.62 -7.90
C PRO A 154 -26.85 -7.71 -8.82
N VAL A 155 -27.04 -6.39 -8.63
CA VAL A 155 -26.28 -5.33 -9.30
C VAL A 155 -25.58 -4.42 -8.29
N LEU A 156 -24.59 -3.67 -8.74
CA LEU A 156 -23.83 -2.73 -7.95
C LEU A 156 -23.95 -1.33 -8.57
N ILE A 157 -24.51 -0.38 -7.83
CA ILE A 157 -24.51 1.04 -8.18
C ILE A 157 -23.18 1.63 -7.71
N LYS A 158 -22.47 2.38 -8.56
CA LYS A 158 -21.19 3.04 -8.24
C LYS A 158 -21.18 4.50 -8.66
N ALA A 159 -20.52 5.37 -7.90
CA ALA A 159 -20.25 6.76 -8.32
C ALA A 159 -19.32 6.82 -9.54
N ARG A 160 -19.60 7.71 -10.51
CA ARG A 160 -18.78 7.88 -11.73
C ARG A 160 -17.37 8.42 -11.41
N ALA A 161 -17.30 9.46 -10.58
CA ALA A 161 -16.06 10.14 -10.21
C ALA A 161 -15.40 9.58 -8.93
N GLY A 162 -15.90 8.45 -8.39
CA GLY A 162 -15.54 7.99 -7.06
C GLY A 162 -14.38 7.01 -6.99
N GLY A 163 -13.67 7.02 -5.85
CA GLY A 163 -12.61 6.05 -5.48
C GLY A 163 -12.75 5.61 -4.01
N GLY A 164 -12.03 4.55 -3.62
CA GLY A 164 -12.04 4.04 -2.23
C GLY A 164 -13.39 3.49 -1.75
N GLY A 165 -14.26 3.10 -2.70
CA GLY A 165 -15.56 2.47 -2.46
C GLY A 165 -16.68 3.33 -1.86
N LYS A 166 -16.48 4.65 -1.74
CA LYS A 166 -17.55 5.59 -1.40
C LYS A 166 -18.56 5.69 -2.55
N GLY A 167 -19.85 5.73 -2.22
CA GLY A 167 -20.94 5.80 -3.20
C GLY A 167 -21.19 4.49 -3.93
N MET A 168 -20.86 3.34 -3.33
CA MET A 168 -21.18 2.01 -3.87
C MET A 168 -22.33 1.36 -3.09
N ARG A 169 -23.32 0.80 -3.80
CA ARG A 169 -24.47 0.11 -3.17
C ARG A 169 -24.86 -1.14 -3.95
N ARG A 170 -24.83 -2.28 -3.27
CA ARG A 170 -25.38 -3.54 -3.77
C ARG A 170 -26.90 -3.46 -3.75
N VAL A 171 -27.52 -3.96 -4.80
CA VAL A 171 -28.98 -4.08 -4.92
C VAL A 171 -29.29 -5.52 -5.30
N ASP A 172 -30.05 -6.21 -4.46
CA ASP A 172 -30.41 -7.62 -4.63
C ASP A 172 -31.77 -7.79 -5.32
N HIS A 173 -32.72 -6.88 -5.09
CA HIS A 173 -34.06 -6.92 -5.69
C HIS A 173 -34.41 -5.62 -6.44
N PRO A 174 -35.18 -5.69 -7.55
CA PRO A 174 -35.63 -4.49 -8.27
C PRO A 174 -36.36 -3.44 -7.43
N ASP A 175 -37.05 -3.87 -6.37
CA ASP A 175 -37.84 -2.97 -5.51
C ASP A 175 -36.95 -2.05 -4.67
N ASP A 176 -35.72 -2.48 -4.36
CA ASP A 176 -34.75 -1.73 -3.55
C ASP A 176 -33.97 -0.70 -4.39
N PHE A 177 -34.08 -0.76 -5.72
CA PHE A 177 -33.22 0.00 -6.62
C PHE A 177 -33.36 1.51 -6.47
N SER A 178 -34.58 2.01 -6.27
CA SER A 178 -34.87 3.45 -6.16
C SER A 178 -34.20 4.07 -4.94
N GLU A 179 -34.31 3.40 -3.79
CA GLU A 179 -33.71 3.86 -2.54
C GLU A 179 -32.19 3.79 -2.60
N ALA A 180 -31.66 2.66 -3.10
CA ALA A 180 -30.21 2.48 -3.27
C ALA A 180 -29.62 3.53 -4.22
N LEU A 181 -30.26 3.80 -5.36
CA LEU A 181 -29.84 4.86 -6.29
C LEU A 181 -29.79 6.23 -5.60
N SER A 182 -30.85 6.59 -4.88
CA SER A 182 -30.93 7.87 -4.17
C SER A 182 -29.85 8.00 -3.09
N GLY A 183 -29.53 6.90 -2.39
CA GLY A 183 -28.42 6.83 -1.44
C GLY A 183 -27.07 7.04 -2.12
N ALA A 184 -26.80 6.32 -3.21
CA ALA A 184 -25.54 6.40 -3.94
C ALA A 184 -25.29 7.81 -4.50
N ARG A 185 -26.31 8.46 -5.07
CA ARG A 185 -26.22 9.83 -5.60
C ARG A 185 -25.88 10.87 -4.54
N ARG A 186 -26.54 10.79 -3.38
CA ARG A 186 -26.27 11.73 -2.27
C ARG A 186 -24.84 11.61 -1.80
N GLU A 187 -24.35 10.38 -1.65
CA GLU A 187 -22.99 10.09 -1.23
C GLU A 187 -21.97 10.54 -2.29
N ALA A 188 -22.23 10.26 -3.57
CA ALA A 188 -21.38 10.68 -4.67
C ALA A 188 -21.27 12.21 -4.76
N LYS A 189 -22.40 12.92 -4.64
CA LYS A 189 -22.42 14.39 -4.63
C LYS A 189 -21.67 14.97 -3.44
N ALA A 190 -21.86 14.40 -2.25
CA ALA A 190 -21.20 14.88 -1.03
C ALA A 190 -19.68 14.63 -1.06
N ALA A 191 -19.24 13.49 -1.61
CA ALA A 191 -17.84 13.10 -1.62
C ALA A 191 -17.05 13.66 -2.83
N PHE A 192 -17.69 13.79 -3.99
CA PHE A 192 -17.02 14.06 -5.27
C PHE A 192 -17.60 15.24 -6.05
N GLY A 193 -18.71 15.84 -5.59
CA GLY A 193 -19.38 16.92 -6.31
C GLY A 193 -20.13 16.49 -7.59
N ASP A 194 -20.12 15.19 -7.92
CA ASP A 194 -20.79 14.59 -9.09
C ASP A 194 -21.79 13.53 -8.60
N ASP A 195 -23.06 13.67 -8.96
CA ASP A 195 -24.14 12.76 -8.56
C ASP A 195 -24.42 11.65 -9.59
N ARG A 196 -23.65 11.59 -10.69
CA ARG A 196 -23.80 10.55 -11.71
C ARG A 196 -23.27 9.21 -11.23
N VAL A 197 -23.95 8.15 -11.65
CA VAL A 197 -23.65 6.77 -11.26
C VAL A 197 -23.53 5.83 -12.45
N LEU A 198 -22.92 4.69 -12.20
CA LEU A 198 -22.80 3.51 -13.06
C LEU A 198 -23.61 2.37 -12.43
N VAL A 199 -24.16 1.46 -13.25
CA VAL A 199 -24.83 0.24 -12.78
C VAL A 199 -24.10 -0.96 -13.36
N GLU A 200 -23.53 -1.80 -12.51
CA GLU A 200 -22.68 -2.92 -12.92
C GLU A 200 -23.20 -4.23 -12.37
N LYS A 201 -22.83 -5.34 -13.01
CA LYS A 201 -23.04 -6.67 -12.45
C LYS A 201 -22.32 -6.78 -11.11
N TYR A 202 -23.02 -7.26 -10.09
CA TYR A 202 -22.38 -7.58 -8.81
C TYR A 202 -21.57 -8.87 -8.95
N VAL A 203 -20.36 -8.88 -8.40
CA VAL A 203 -19.45 -10.03 -8.40
C VAL A 203 -19.56 -10.72 -7.03
N ASP A 204 -19.89 -12.01 -7.00
CA ASP A 204 -20.26 -12.71 -5.76
C ASP A 204 -19.07 -13.01 -4.85
N LYS A 205 -17.99 -13.59 -5.39
CA LYS A 205 -16.73 -13.84 -4.67
C LYS A 205 -15.59 -13.04 -5.32
N PRO A 206 -15.58 -11.70 -5.15
CA PRO A 206 -14.66 -10.82 -5.84
C PRO A 206 -13.24 -10.93 -5.29
N ARG A 207 -12.30 -11.33 -6.15
CA ARG A 207 -10.86 -11.15 -5.93
C ARG A 207 -10.37 -9.92 -6.67
N HIS A 208 -9.59 -9.10 -5.98
CA HIS A 208 -8.91 -7.96 -6.57
C HIS A 208 -7.54 -8.45 -7.06
N ILE A 209 -7.43 -8.70 -8.38
CA ILE A 209 -6.19 -9.15 -9.00
C ILE A 209 -5.75 -8.11 -10.00
N GLU A 210 -4.50 -7.71 -9.92
CA GLU A 210 -3.96 -6.64 -10.75
C GLU A 210 -2.72 -7.11 -11.50
N CYS A 211 -2.46 -6.53 -12.67
CA CYS A 211 -1.33 -6.90 -13.50
C CYS A 211 -0.35 -5.73 -13.62
N GLN A 212 0.91 -5.99 -13.24
CA GLN A 212 1.99 -5.02 -13.45
C GLN A 212 2.27 -4.91 -14.95
N VAL A 213 2.18 -3.69 -15.49
CA VAL A 213 2.60 -3.38 -16.86
C VAL A 213 3.77 -2.42 -16.84
N PHE A 214 4.59 -2.50 -17.88
CA PHE A 214 5.68 -1.56 -18.11
C PHE A 214 5.76 -1.23 -19.59
N GLY A 215 5.68 0.06 -19.93
CA GLY A 215 5.81 0.56 -21.29
C GLY A 215 7.08 1.39 -21.49
N ASP A 216 7.54 1.50 -22.73
CA ASP A 216 8.58 2.45 -23.13
C ASP A 216 8.09 3.49 -24.13
N ASN A 217 8.93 4.47 -24.42
CA ASN A 217 8.63 5.54 -25.38
C ASN A 217 8.67 5.08 -26.85
N PHE A 218 8.83 3.78 -27.12
CA PHE A 218 8.95 3.19 -28.46
C PHE A 218 7.75 2.30 -28.80
N GLY A 219 6.69 2.34 -27.99
CA GLY A 219 5.46 1.57 -28.18
C GLY A 219 5.56 0.11 -27.72
N ASN A 220 6.64 -0.27 -27.04
CA ASN A 220 6.72 -1.58 -26.40
C ASN A 220 6.01 -1.56 -25.05
N ALA A 221 5.38 -2.68 -24.72
CA ALA A 221 4.80 -2.91 -23.40
C ALA A 221 4.93 -4.38 -23.03
N VAL A 222 5.28 -4.65 -21.78
CA VAL A 222 5.38 -5.99 -21.18
C VAL A 222 4.57 -6.05 -19.88
N HIS A 223 4.22 -7.26 -19.47
CA HIS A 223 3.70 -7.53 -18.13
C HIS A 223 4.76 -8.17 -17.24
N LEU A 224 4.69 -7.87 -15.94
CA LEU A 224 5.48 -8.50 -14.89
C LEU A 224 4.59 -9.33 -13.95
N PHE A 225 3.65 -10.06 -14.58
CA PHE A 225 2.67 -10.94 -13.95
C PHE A 225 1.67 -10.19 -13.07
N GLU A 226 0.87 -10.97 -12.35
CA GLU A 226 -0.21 -10.49 -11.51
C GLU A 226 0.15 -10.48 -10.01
N ARG A 227 -0.58 -9.65 -9.27
CA ARG A 227 -0.64 -9.62 -7.81
C ARG A 227 -2.08 -9.82 -7.36
N ASP A 228 -2.26 -10.49 -6.23
CA ASP A 228 -3.54 -10.51 -5.52
C ASP A 228 -3.52 -9.51 -4.38
N CYS A 229 -4.50 -8.60 -4.39
CA CYS A 229 -4.69 -7.53 -3.42
C CYS A 229 -6.05 -7.65 -2.71
N SER A 230 -6.62 -8.86 -2.67
CA SER A 230 -7.96 -9.11 -2.14
C SER A 230 -8.05 -8.92 -0.63
N ALA A 231 -6.95 -9.12 0.11
CA ALA A 231 -6.92 -8.87 1.54
C ALA A 231 -6.90 -7.35 1.80
N GLN A 232 -8.11 -6.77 1.78
CA GLN A 232 -8.34 -5.34 1.93
C GLN A 232 -9.37 -5.03 3.02
N ARG A 233 -9.21 -3.88 3.66
CA ARG A 233 -10.12 -3.34 4.66
C ARG A 233 -10.71 -2.05 4.14
N ARG A 234 -12.04 -1.96 4.02
CA ARG A 234 -12.74 -0.75 3.53
C ARG A 234 -12.07 -0.18 2.26
N HIS A 235 -11.72 -1.07 1.32
CA HIS A 235 -11.03 -0.75 0.05
C HIS A 235 -9.58 -0.26 0.17
N GLN A 236 -8.94 -0.41 1.33
CA GLN A 236 -7.51 -0.23 1.51
C GLN A 236 -6.82 -1.59 1.53
N LYS A 237 -5.87 -1.81 0.62
CA LYS A 237 -5.06 -3.04 0.55
C LYS A 237 -4.18 -3.16 1.80
N VAL A 238 -4.10 -4.36 2.39
CA VAL A 238 -3.46 -4.64 3.69
C VAL A 238 -2.30 -5.63 3.54
N ILE A 239 -2.58 -6.77 2.92
CA ILE A 239 -1.58 -7.78 2.55
C ILE A 239 -1.76 -8.10 1.07
N GLU A 240 -0.67 -8.06 0.32
CA GLU A 240 -0.61 -8.36 -1.10
C GLU A 240 0.30 -9.55 -1.36
N GLU A 241 0.03 -10.30 -2.42
CA GLU A 241 0.85 -11.44 -2.79
C GLU A 241 1.07 -11.59 -4.29
N ALA A 242 2.22 -12.14 -4.67
CA ALA A 242 2.56 -12.46 -6.04
C ALA A 242 3.22 -13.85 -6.10
N PRO A 243 2.83 -14.72 -7.06
CA PRO A 243 1.65 -14.62 -7.93
C PRO A 243 0.32 -14.76 -7.16
N ALA A 244 -0.81 -14.54 -7.84
CA ALA A 244 -2.12 -14.74 -7.23
C ALA A 244 -2.39 -16.23 -6.90
N PRO A 245 -2.91 -16.57 -5.71
CA PRO A 245 -3.11 -17.97 -5.31
C PRO A 245 -4.16 -18.66 -6.19
N GLY A 246 -3.91 -19.90 -6.59
CA GLY A 246 -4.80 -20.68 -7.44
C GLY A 246 -4.87 -20.23 -8.90
N MET A 247 -4.03 -19.26 -9.32
CA MET A 247 -4.04 -18.72 -10.67
C MET A 247 -3.72 -19.79 -11.72
N THR A 248 -4.65 -20.00 -12.66
CA THR A 248 -4.49 -20.97 -13.74
C THR A 248 -3.67 -20.37 -14.89
N PRO A 249 -2.92 -21.19 -15.65
CA PRO A 249 -2.17 -20.69 -16.82
C PRO A 249 -3.07 -20.00 -17.86
N ALA A 250 -4.30 -20.49 -18.04
CA ALA A 250 -5.27 -19.93 -18.99
C ALA A 250 -5.75 -18.54 -18.56
N LEU A 251 -6.15 -18.38 -17.29
CA LEU A 251 -6.57 -17.06 -16.78
C LEU A 251 -5.40 -16.09 -16.77
N ARG A 252 -4.21 -16.52 -16.30
CA ARG A 252 -3.01 -15.68 -16.30
C ARG A 252 -2.73 -15.14 -17.69
N LYS A 253 -2.68 -16.01 -18.70
CA LYS A 253 -2.46 -15.61 -20.10
C LYS A 253 -3.51 -14.58 -20.55
N ALA A 254 -4.79 -14.84 -20.32
CA ALA A 254 -5.86 -13.94 -20.74
C ALA A 254 -5.77 -12.57 -20.06
N MET A 255 -5.52 -12.54 -18.76
CA MET A 255 -5.38 -11.29 -17.98
C MET A 255 -4.15 -10.50 -18.39
N THR A 256 -3.00 -11.15 -18.54
CA THR A 256 -1.76 -10.43 -18.87
C THR A 256 -1.77 -9.93 -20.31
N GLU A 257 -2.35 -10.69 -21.26
CA GLU A 257 -2.58 -10.21 -22.62
C GLU A 257 -3.54 -9.00 -22.65
N ALA A 258 -4.63 -9.05 -21.86
CA ALA A 258 -5.55 -7.93 -21.73
C ALA A 258 -4.85 -6.69 -21.13
N ALA A 259 -4.00 -6.87 -20.12
CA ALA A 259 -3.24 -5.78 -19.51
C ALA A 259 -2.25 -5.12 -20.48
N VAL A 260 -1.52 -5.92 -21.27
CA VAL A 260 -0.61 -5.38 -22.30
C VAL A 260 -1.38 -4.66 -23.41
N LYS A 261 -2.54 -5.18 -23.83
CA LYS A 261 -3.43 -4.50 -24.80
C LYS A 261 -3.91 -3.16 -24.25
N ALA A 262 -4.36 -3.12 -22.99
CA ALA A 262 -4.77 -1.90 -22.31
C ALA A 262 -3.66 -0.83 -22.32
N ALA A 263 -2.44 -1.22 -21.93
CA ALA A 263 -1.29 -0.32 -21.92
C ALA A 263 -0.96 0.21 -23.33
N LYS A 264 -0.97 -0.65 -24.35
CA LYS A 264 -0.71 -0.25 -25.74
C LYS A 264 -1.79 0.68 -26.29
N ALA A 265 -3.06 0.49 -25.92
CA ALA A 265 -4.17 1.30 -26.41
C ALA A 265 -4.05 2.79 -26.05
N ILE A 266 -3.30 3.12 -24.99
CA ILE A 266 -3.04 4.49 -24.54
C ILE A 266 -1.60 4.94 -24.69
N ASN A 267 -0.79 4.22 -25.48
CA ASN A 267 0.65 4.47 -25.66
C ASN A 267 1.36 4.65 -24.32
N TYR A 268 1.07 3.75 -23.37
CA TYR A 268 1.55 3.88 -22.00
C TYR A 268 3.07 3.76 -21.90
N SER A 269 3.69 4.59 -21.06
CA SER A 269 5.13 4.59 -20.80
C SER A 269 5.39 4.64 -19.29
N GLY A 270 6.46 3.99 -18.85
CA GLY A 270 6.79 3.80 -17.43
C GLY A 270 6.02 2.65 -16.77
N ALA A 271 6.02 2.65 -15.44
CA ALA A 271 5.33 1.64 -14.63
C ALA A 271 3.83 1.97 -14.52
N GLY A 272 2.98 0.96 -14.60
CA GLY A 272 1.55 1.08 -14.39
C GLY A 272 0.94 -0.22 -13.92
N THR A 273 -0.29 -0.21 -13.46
CA THR A 273 -0.98 -1.43 -13.05
C THR A 273 -2.42 -1.41 -13.52
N ILE A 274 -2.82 -2.50 -14.19
CA ILE A 274 -4.20 -2.72 -14.62
C ILE A 274 -4.90 -3.52 -13.54
N GLU A 275 -5.89 -2.92 -12.88
CA GLU A 275 -6.66 -3.58 -11.83
C GLU A 275 -7.85 -4.33 -12.44
N PHE A 276 -8.02 -5.59 -12.05
CA PHE A 276 -9.15 -6.42 -12.43
C PHE A 276 -9.93 -6.89 -11.20
N ILE A 277 -11.24 -7.01 -11.39
CA ILE A 277 -12.10 -7.80 -10.51
C ILE A 277 -12.26 -9.19 -11.12
N VAL A 278 -12.01 -10.22 -10.33
CA VAL A 278 -12.12 -11.62 -10.75
C VAL A 278 -13.15 -12.31 -9.89
N ASP A 279 -14.10 -13.01 -10.52
CA ASP A 279 -15.09 -13.77 -9.77
C ASP A 279 -14.59 -15.19 -9.48
N ALA A 280 -14.31 -15.45 -8.21
CA ALA A 280 -13.84 -16.76 -7.75
C ALA A 280 -14.98 -17.70 -7.33
N SER A 281 -16.26 -17.31 -7.48
CA SER A 281 -17.41 -18.11 -7.02
C SER A 281 -17.53 -19.47 -7.69
N GLN A 282 -16.90 -19.65 -8.86
CA GLN A 282 -16.80 -20.93 -9.58
C GLN A 282 -15.35 -21.32 -9.88
N GLY A 283 -14.42 -20.87 -9.02
CA GLY A 283 -12.98 -20.95 -9.28
C GLY A 283 -12.50 -19.91 -10.30
N LEU A 284 -11.17 -19.83 -10.47
CA LEU A 284 -10.54 -18.85 -11.35
C LEU A 284 -10.64 -19.26 -12.83
N LYS A 285 -11.57 -18.62 -13.56
CA LYS A 285 -11.85 -18.87 -14.98
C LYS A 285 -11.48 -17.69 -15.88
N ALA A 286 -10.99 -17.99 -17.07
CA ALA A 286 -10.51 -17.01 -18.05
C ALA A 286 -11.60 -16.07 -18.62
N ASP A 287 -12.88 -16.35 -18.39
CA ASP A 287 -14.01 -15.53 -18.84
C ASP A 287 -14.67 -14.72 -17.71
N ARG A 288 -14.13 -14.81 -16.48
CA ARG A 288 -14.70 -14.18 -15.27
C ARG A 288 -13.74 -13.18 -14.63
N PHE A 289 -13.07 -12.39 -15.46
CA PHE A 289 -12.26 -11.27 -15.02
C PHE A 289 -12.62 -10.03 -15.82
N TRP A 290 -12.58 -8.86 -15.17
CA TRP A 290 -13.01 -7.62 -15.79
C TRP A 290 -12.19 -6.45 -15.28
N PHE A 291 -11.85 -5.54 -16.19
CA PHE A 291 -11.15 -4.29 -15.91
C PHE A 291 -11.96 -3.43 -14.93
N MET A 292 -11.28 -2.96 -13.89
CA MET A 292 -11.81 -1.99 -12.94
C MET A 292 -11.31 -0.59 -13.25
N GLU A 293 -9.99 -0.42 -13.18
CA GLU A 293 -9.29 0.84 -13.36
C GLU A 293 -7.82 0.58 -13.68
N MET A 294 -7.11 1.63 -14.07
CA MET A 294 -5.67 1.60 -14.25
C MET A 294 -5.06 2.65 -13.33
N ASN A 295 -4.10 2.22 -12.53
CA ASN A 295 -3.26 3.15 -11.81
C ASN A 295 -2.10 3.56 -12.70
N THR A 296 -1.99 4.86 -12.93
CA THR A 296 -1.04 5.44 -13.89
C THR A 296 0.30 5.79 -13.23
N ARG A 297 0.77 4.89 -12.37
CA ARG A 297 1.96 5.05 -11.52
C ARG A 297 2.49 3.69 -11.05
N LEU A 298 3.63 3.71 -10.37
CA LEU A 298 4.10 2.58 -9.57
C LEU A 298 3.11 2.30 -8.42
N GLN A 299 2.83 1.01 -8.17
CA GLN A 299 2.02 0.59 -7.02
C GLN A 299 2.84 0.50 -5.74
N VAL A 300 2.15 0.58 -4.60
CA VAL A 300 2.79 0.49 -3.27
C VAL A 300 3.41 -0.90 -3.11
N GLU A 301 2.66 -1.92 -3.49
CA GLU A 301 2.91 -3.35 -3.49
C GLU A 301 3.79 -3.85 -4.66
N HIS A 302 4.46 -2.94 -5.37
CA HIS A 302 5.44 -3.34 -6.38
C HIS A 302 6.55 -4.29 -5.89
N PRO A 303 7.00 -4.27 -4.60
CA PRO A 303 8.05 -5.17 -4.14
C PRO A 303 7.73 -6.65 -4.31
N VAL A 304 6.49 -7.10 -4.14
CA VAL A 304 6.18 -8.54 -4.37
C VAL A 304 6.43 -8.95 -5.81
N THR A 305 6.16 -8.07 -6.78
CA THR A 305 6.51 -8.29 -8.19
C THR A 305 8.02 -8.31 -8.39
N GLU A 306 8.76 -7.37 -7.78
CA GLU A 306 10.23 -7.36 -7.90
C GLU A 306 10.85 -8.65 -7.32
N MET A 307 10.33 -9.13 -6.18
CA MET A 307 10.85 -10.33 -5.51
C MET A 307 10.64 -11.61 -6.33
N VAL A 308 9.51 -11.74 -7.05
CA VAL A 308 9.24 -12.94 -7.87
C VAL A 308 9.80 -12.87 -9.28
N THR A 309 10.17 -11.69 -9.78
CA THR A 309 10.71 -11.51 -11.14
C THR A 309 12.20 -11.17 -11.18
N GLY A 310 12.76 -10.71 -10.06
CA GLY A 310 14.12 -10.18 -9.99
C GLY A 310 14.32 -8.87 -10.76
N VAL A 311 13.24 -8.16 -11.10
CA VAL A 311 13.29 -6.88 -11.84
C VAL A 311 13.13 -5.72 -10.87
N ASP A 312 14.07 -4.76 -10.90
CA ASP A 312 13.93 -3.47 -10.22
C ASP A 312 13.11 -2.52 -11.10
N LEU A 313 11.85 -2.29 -10.70
CA LEU A 313 10.88 -1.48 -11.42
C LEU A 313 11.22 0.01 -11.39
N VAL A 314 11.80 0.49 -10.29
CA VAL A 314 12.28 1.88 -10.21
C VAL A 314 13.48 2.08 -11.13
N GLU A 315 14.38 1.09 -11.25
CA GLU A 315 15.50 1.14 -12.19
C GLU A 315 14.97 1.24 -13.63
N TRP A 316 13.96 0.44 -13.97
CA TRP A 316 13.31 0.53 -15.28
C TRP A 316 12.65 1.88 -15.52
N GLN A 317 12.03 2.49 -14.50
CA GLN A 317 11.43 3.83 -14.63
C GLN A 317 12.49 4.87 -14.98
N LEU A 318 13.64 4.85 -14.31
CA LEU A 318 14.74 5.76 -14.58
C LEU A 318 15.37 5.55 -15.97
N ARG A 319 15.53 4.30 -16.40
CA ARG A 319 16.05 3.95 -17.73
C ARG A 319 15.13 4.41 -18.86
N VAL A 320 13.84 4.06 -18.77
CA VAL A 320 12.85 4.42 -19.80
C VAL A 320 12.67 5.93 -19.87
N ALA A 321 12.59 6.62 -18.73
CA ALA A 321 12.53 8.08 -18.71
C ALA A 321 13.81 8.73 -19.26
N SER A 322 14.97 8.07 -19.11
CA SER A 322 16.24 8.49 -19.74
C SER A 322 16.31 8.21 -21.26
N GLY A 323 15.24 7.71 -21.87
CA GLY A 323 15.16 7.42 -23.31
C GLY A 323 15.61 6.01 -23.71
N GLU A 324 15.85 5.10 -22.76
CA GLU A 324 16.17 3.71 -23.07
C GLU A 324 14.91 2.90 -23.45
N ARG A 325 15.09 1.82 -24.21
CA ARG A 325 14.04 0.81 -24.43
C ARG A 325 13.86 -0.07 -23.19
N LEU A 326 12.79 -0.86 -23.17
CA LEU A 326 12.61 -1.88 -22.14
C LEU A 326 13.85 -2.80 -22.05
N PRO A 327 14.45 -3.00 -20.86
CA PRO A 327 15.65 -3.83 -20.70
C PRO A 327 15.45 -5.32 -20.98
N LYS A 328 14.20 -5.81 -20.97
CA LYS A 328 13.84 -7.20 -21.23
C LYS A 328 12.61 -7.27 -22.14
N THR A 329 12.57 -8.28 -22.99
CA THR A 329 11.38 -8.72 -23.72
C THR A 329 10.46 -9.56 -22.82
N GLN A 330 9.22 -9.78 -23.25
CA GLN A 330 8.25 -10.57 -22.47
C GLN A 330 8.74 -11.99 -22.16
N ALA A 331 9.51 -12.61 -23.07
CA ALA A 331 10.01 -13.97 -22.93
C ALA A 331 11.15 -14.10 -21.90
N GLU A 332 11.83 -13.00 -21.58
CA GLU A 332 12.94 -12.95 -20.62
C GLU A 332 12.49 -12.65 -19.18
N ILE A 333 11.19 -12.34 -18.99
CA ILE A 333 10.59 -12.06 -17.68
C ILE A 333 10.04 -13.38 -17.14
N THR A 334 10.71 -13.91 -16.12
CA THR A 334 10.35 -15.17 -15.46
C THR A 334 9.66 -14.92 -14.14
N LEU A 335 8.95 -15.93 -13.65
CA LEU A 335 8.27 -15.95 -12.36
C LEU A 335 8.90 -17.04 -11.50
N SER A 336 9.40 -16.69 -10.32
CA SER A 336 10.06 -17.63 -9.42
C SER A 336 9.63 -17.43 -7.97
N GLY A 337 9.21 -18.52 -7.33
CA GLY A 337 8.76 -18.52 -5.95
C GLY A 337 7.44 -17.77 -5.73
N HIS A 338 7.27 -17.31 -4.51
CA HIS A 338 6.09 -16.57 -4.05
C HIS A 338 6.54 -15.47 -3.09
N ALA A 339 5.89 -14.31 -3.15
CA ALA A 339 6.14 -13.21 -2.25
C ALA A 339 4.86 -12.67 -1.63
N PHE A 340 4.97 -12.24 -0.37
CA PHE A 340 3.95 -11.47 0.34
C PHE A 340 4.51 -10.11 0.74
N GLU A 341 3.65 -9.10 0.78
CA GLU A 341 3.89 -7.81 1.40
C GLU A 341 2.81 -7.55 2.43
N ALA A 342 3.19 -7.07 3.62
CA ALA A 342 2.26 -6.57 4.63
C ALA A 342 2.55 -5.10 4.93
N ARG A 343 1.50 -4.27 4.93
CA ARG A 343 1.61 -2.84 5.23
C ARG A 343 1.45 -2.57 6.72
N LEU A 344 2.58 -2.31 7.40
CA LEU A 344 2.60 -1.93 8.81
C LEU A 344 2.21 -0.45 8.95
N TYR A 345 1.09 -0.20 9.60
CA TYR A 345 0.55 1.14 9.87
C TYR A 345 0.53 1.45 11.36
N ALA A 346 0.70 2.73 11.68
CA ALA A 346 0.33 3.29 12.98
C ALA A 346 -1.19 3.52 13.02
N GLU A 347 -1.94 2.47 13.36
CA GLU A 347 -3.40 2.50 13.50
C GLU A 347 -3.87 1.52 14.58
N ASP A 348 -5.04 1.80 15.17
CA ASP A 348 -5.67 0.96 16.21
C ASP A 348 -6.74 0.05 15.59
N ALA A 349 -6.34 -1.18 15.22
CA ALA A 349 -7.22 -2.15 14.57
C ALA A 349 -8.48 -2.49 15.40
N ALA A 350 -8.37 -2.55 16.73
CA ALA A 350 -9.48 -2.86 17.62
C ALA A 350 -10.50 -1.71 17.71
N LYS A 351 -10.06 -0.46 17.48
CA LYS A 351 -10.93 0.73 17.46
C LYS A 351 -11.35 1.13 16.05
N GLY A 352 -11.50 0.16 15.15
CA GLY A 352 -11.92 0.43 13.78
C GLY A 352 -10.83 1.09 12.94
N PHE A 353 -9.56 0.81 13.28
CA PHE A 353 -8.34 1.21 12.57
C PHE A 353 -8.21 2.72 12.45
N LEU A 354 -8.41 3.41 13.58
CA LEU A 354 -8.17 4.84 13.67
C LEU A 354 -6.65 5.10 13.59
N PRO A 355 -6.20 6.09 12.78
CA PRO A 355 -4.79 6.47 12.76
C PRO A 355 -4.28 6.83 14.16
N ALA A 356 -3.10 6.32 14.50
CA ALA A 356 -2.43 6.59 15.76
C ALA A 356 -1.23 7.48 15.50
N THR A 357 -1.21 8.65 16.14
CA THR A 357 -0.03 9.54 16.13
C THR A 357 0.80 9.29 17.38
N GLY A 358 2.09 9.58 17.30
CA GLY A 358 3.01 9.35 18.42
C GLY A 358 4.46 9.41 18.00
N THR A 359 5.36 9.08 18.91
CA THR A 359 6.79 8.94 18.64
C THR A 359 7.15 7.48 18.72
N LEU A 360 7.86 6.96 17.71
CA LEU A 360 8.35 5.58 17.68
C LEU A 360 9.55 5.43 18.63
N HIS A 361 9.32 5.44 19.95
CA HIS A 361 10.37 5.28 20.96
C HIS A 361 11.19 4.00 20.77
N HIS A 362 10.57 2.96 20.21
CA HIS A 362 11.24 1.75 19.77
C HIS A 362 10.68 1.32 18.42
N LEU A 363 11.55 0.95 17.51
CA LEU A 363 11.21 0.33 16.24
C LEU A 363 12.32 -0.65 15.88
N LYS A 364 11.99 -1.94 15.86
CA LYS A 364 12.91 -2.99 15.46
C LYS A 364 12.20 -4.02 14.58
N PHE A 365 12.77 -4.25 13.41
CA PHE A 365 12.40 -5.35 12.53
C PHE A 365 13.33 -6.55 12.79
N PRO A 366 12.96 -7.77 12.37
CA PRO A 366 13.87 -8.90 12.42
C PRO A 366 15.19 -8.63 11.67
N ASP A 367 16.30 -9.17 12.18
CA ASP A 367 17.62 -8.96 11.56
C ASP A 367 17.82 -9.82 10.30
N ALA A 368 17.14 -10.97 10.22
CA ALA A 368 17.22 -11.90 9.09
C ALA A 368 15.89 -12.65 8.90
N ALA A 369 15.64 -13.06 7.65
CA ALA A 369 14.56 -13.99 7.33
C ALA A 369 14.85 -15.39 7.89
N PRO A 370 13.82 -16.23 8.11
CA PRO A 370 14.01 -17.66 8.33
C PRO A 370 14.77 -18.33 7.18
N GLU A 371 15.44 -19.45 7.46
CA GLU A 371 16.17 -20.22 6.45
C GLU A 371 15.25 -20.62 5.28
N GLY A 372 15.71 -20.41 4.05
CA GLY A 372 14.93 -20.70 2.84
C GLY A 372 13.95 -19.60 2.40
N ALA A 373 13.94 -18.46 3.09
CA ALA A 373 13.22 -17.26 2.71
C ALA A 373 14.16 -16.05 2.54
N ALA A 374 13.69 -15.03 1.83
CA ALA A 374 14.33 -13.73 1.75
C ALA A 374 13.40 -12.66 2.34
N MET A 375 13.99 -11.69 3.03
CA MET A 375 13.28 -10.57 3.66
C MET A 375 13.73 -9.26 3.05
N ARG A 376 12.77 -8.38 2.84
CA ARG A 376 12.97 -7.00 2.40
C ARG A 376 12.03 -6.09 3.19
N ILE A 377 12.60 -5.06 3.80
CA ILE A 377 11.85 -4.07 4.59
C ILE A 377 11.96 -2.72 3.88
N GLU A 378 10.82 -2.17 3.48
CA GLU A 378 10.72 -0.84 2.91
C GLU A 378 10.19 0.11 3.99
N THR A 379 11.03 0.98 4.53
CA THR A 379 10.65 1.93 5.58
C THR A 379 11.06 3.36 5.25
N GLY A 380 10.24 4.31 5.72
CA GLY A 380 10.48 5.75 5.67
C GLY A 380 10.74 6.38 7.04
N VAL A 381 10.81 5.56 8.10
CA VAL A 381 10.94 6.01 9.49
C VAL A 381 11.99 5.19 10.27
N ARG A 382 12.42 5.72 11.40
CA ARG A 382 13.40 5.16 12.33
C ARG A 382 12.89 5.23 13.77
N ALA A 383 13.55 4.51 14.68
CA ALA A 383 13.35 4.75 16.11
C ALA A 383 13.66 6.22 16.44
N GLY A 384 12.77 6.86 17.19
CA GLY A 384 12.80 8.28 17.52
C GLY A 384 11.94 9.18 16.62
N ASP A 385 11.52 8.70 15.45
CA ASP A 385 10.71 9.51 14.52
C ASP A 385 9.26 9.67 15.01
N ALA A 386 8.63 10.78 14.63
CA ALA A 386 7.24 11.06 14.93
C ALA A 386 6.31 10.61 13.79
N ILE A 387 5.22 9.94 14.14
CA ILE A 387 4.08 9.71 13.25
C ILE A 387 3.16 10.94 13.35
N SER A 388 3.23 11.79 12.32
CA SER A 388 2.44 13.02 12.25
C SER A 388 0.98 12.77 11.83
N PRO A 389 0.03 13.66 12.18
CA PRO A 389 -1.36 13.58 11.71
C PRO A 389 -1.55 14.02 10.25
N PHE A 390 -0.53 14.57 9.59
CA PHE A 390 -0.67 15.23 8.28
C PHE A 390 -0.66 14.27 7.09
N TYR A 391 -0.13 13.06 7.29
CA TYR A 391 0.19 12.14 6.21
C TYR A 391 -0.28 10.73 6.51
N ASP A 392 -0.18 9.88 5.49
CA ASP A 392 -0.40 8.45 5.63
C ASP A 392 0.49 7.84 6.74
N PRO A 393 -0.09 7.07 7.68
CA PRO A 393 0.62 6.57 8.86
C PRO A 393 1.39 5.25 8.62
N MET A 394 1.74 4.94 7.36
CA MET A 394 2.52 3.73 7.05
C MET A 394 3.93 3.84 7.63
N ILE A 395 4.29 2.88 8.46
CA ILE A 395 5.61 2.74 9.09
C ILE A 395 6.55 2.03 8.11
N ALA A 396 6.12 0.86 7.61
CA ALA A 396 6.93 0.03 6.74
C ALA A 396 6.09 -0.94 5.91
N LYS A 397 6.71 -1.49 4.87
CA LYS A 397 6.22 -2.66 4.14
C LYS A 397 7.16 -3.82 4.41
N LEU A 398 6.62 -4.90 4.95
CA LEU A 398 7.36 -6.13 5.25
C LEU A 398 7.15 -7.09 4.10
N VAL A 399 8.20 -7.38 3.35
CA VAL A 399 8.14 -8.18 2.13
C VAL A 399 8.93 -9.46 2.34
N MET A 400 8.28 -10.60 2.16
CA MET A 400 8.90 -11.92 2.30
C MET A 400 8.78 -12.68 1.00
N HIS A 401 9.84 -13.38 0.60
CA HIS A 401 9.86 -14.27 -0.55
C HIS A 401 10.31 -15.66 -0.14
N GLY A 402 9.69 -16.67 -0.72
CA GLY A 402 10.06 -18.07 -0.52
C GLY A 402 9.90 -18.86 -1.81
N LYS A 403 10.41 -20.10 -1.80
CA LYS A 403 10.28 -21.02 -2.95
C LYS A 403 8.82 -21.35 -3.32
N ASP A 404 7.92 -21.24 -2.36
CA ASP A 404 6.49 -21.48 -2.48
C ASP A 404 5.72 -20.56 -1.51
N ARG A 405 4.38 -20.53 -1.69
CA ARG A 405 3.48 -19.68 -0.89
C ARG A 405 3.56 -20.00 0.60
N ALA A 406 3.66 -21.27 0.98
CA ALA A 406 3.67 -21.68 2.38
C ALA A 406 4.93 -21.18 3.10
N MET A 407 6.10 -21.29 2.45
CA MET A 407 7.36 -20.77 2.96
C MET A 407 7.31 -19.24 3.11
N ALA A 408 6.84 -18.53 2.08
CA ALA A 408 6.74 -17.07 2.11
C ALA A 408 5.77 -16.57 3.20
N LEU A 409 4.62 -17.25 3.35
CA LEU A 409 3.63 -16.91 4.38
C LEU A 409 4.14 -17.22 5.79
N GLY A 410 4.83 -18.36 5.98
CA GLY A 410 5.47 -18.70 7.24
C GLY A 410 6.52 -17.67 7.66
N ALA A 411 7.35 -17.22 6.70
CA ALA A 411 8.33 -16.15 6.93
C ALA A 411 7.67 -14.80 7.26
N LEU A 412 6.55 -14.46 6.60
CA LEU A 412 5.80 -13.24 6.91
C LEU A 412 5.24 -13.27 8.34
N ARG A 413 4.67 -14.40 8.75
CA ARG A 413 4.16 -14.59 10.12
C ARG A 413 5.27 -14.41 11.16
N ASP A 414 6.43 -15.04 10.97
CA ASP A 414 7.58 -14.88 11.88
C ASP A 414 8.07 -13.43 11.94
N ALA A 415 8.15 -12.77 10.78
CA ALA A 415 8.60 -11.39 10.75
C ALA A 415 7.64 -10.43 11.46
N LEU A 416 6.33 -10.64 11.31
CA LEU A 416 5.31 -9.83 11.98
C LEU A 416 5.31 -10.04 13.51
N THR A 417 5.46 -11.28 13.98
CA THR A 417 5.50 -11.56 15.44
C THR A 417 6.78 -11.06 16.10
N ARG A 418 7.88 -10.96 15.35
CA ARG A 418 9.17 -10.44 15.81
C ARG A 418 9.38 -8.95 15.54
N THR A 419 8.39 -8.26 14.96
CA THR A 419 8.44 -6.82 14.78
C THR A 419 8.05 -6.13 16.08
N GLU A 420 8.94 -5.29 16.59
CA GLU A 420 8.77 -4.59 17.85
C GLU A 420 8.54 -3.10 17.59
N VAL A 421 7.44 -2.56 18.09
CA VAL A 421 7.12 -1.13 18.02
C VAL A 421 6.64 -0.64 19.37
N ALA A 422 7.20 0.46 19.87
CA ALA A 422 6.73 1.14 21.07
C ALA A 422 6.57 2.65 20.84
N GLY A 423 5.54 3.23 21.48
CA GLY A 423 5.23 4.66 21.44
C GLY A 423 4.13 5.08 20.45
N SER A 424 3.60 4.13 19.67
CA SER A 424 2.35 4.27 18.92
C SER A 424 1.60 2.94 18.89
N THR A 425 0.27 2.98 18.78
CA THR A 425 -0.52 1.80 18.42
C THR A 425 -0.25 1.45 16.96
N VAL A 426 -0.13 0.16 16.65
CA VAL A 426 0.15 -0.35 15.30
C VAL A 426 -0.70 -1.57 14.97
N ASN A 427 -0.85 -1.86 13.68
CA ASN A 427 -1.63 -3.00 13.20
C ASN A 427 -0.85 -4.34 13.10
N ALA A 428 0.37 -4.43 13.64
CA ALA A 428 1.24 -5.62 13.53
C ALA A 428 0.56 -6.93 13.99
N ALA A 429 -0.12 -6.90 15.15
CA ALA A 429 -0.83 -8.06 15.69
C ALA A 429 -1.99 -8.50 14.78
N PHE A 430 -2.72 -7.54 14.22
CA PHE A 430 -3.78 -7.80 13.24
C PHE A 430 -3.23 -8.43 11.94
N LEU A 431 -2.10 -7.93 11.43
CA LEU A 431 -1.43 -8.50 10.27
C LEU A 431 -0.96 -9.94 10.54
N ALA A 432 -0.41 -10.20 11.73
CA ALA A 432 0.03 -11.54 12.14
C ALA A 432 -1.16 -12.51 12.24
N ALA A 433 -2.29 -12.05 12.78
CA ALA A 433 -3.53 -12.82 12.84
C ALA A 433 -4.07 -13.13 11.44
N LEU A 434 -4.09 -12.14 10.54
CA LEU A 434 -4.53 -12.34 9.15
C LEU A 434 -3.62 -13.31 8.39
N ALA A 435 -2.31 -13.20 8.57
CA ALA A 435 -1.36 -14.14 7.96
C ALA A 435 -1.49 -15.57 8.52
N ALA A 436 -2.04 -15.74 9.73
CA ALA A 436 -2.30 -17.02 10.37
C ALA A 436 -3.73 -17.56 10.14
N ASP A 437 -4.61 -16.76 9.53
CA ASP A 437 -5.99 -17.13 9.25
C ASP A 437 -6.07 -18.35 8.30
N ALA A 438 -7.00 -19.26 8.59
CA ALA A 438 -7.10 -20.53 7.86
C ALA A 438 -7.47 -20.34 6.39
N ASP A 439 -8.41 -19.44 6.09
CA ASP A 439 -8.86 -19.17 4.72
C ASP A 439 -7.75 -18.43 3.95
N PHE A 440 -7.09 -17.46 4.59
CA PHE A 440 -5.93 -16.78 4.00
C PHE A 440 -4.79 -17.76 3.70
N ALA A 441 -4.45 -18.65 4.64
CA ALA A 441 -3.40 -19.66 4.46
C ALA A 441 -3.75 -20.68 3.37
N ALA A 442 -5.04 -21.04 3.21
CA ALA A 442 -5.52 -21.89 2.14
C ALA A 442 -5.55 -21.19 0.76
N GLY A 443 -5.45 -19.86 0.74
CA GLY A 443 -5.60 -19.06 -0.48
C GLY A 443 -7.06 -18.84 -0.88
N ASP A 444 -8.01 -19.09 0.04
CA ASP A 444 -9.43 -18.80 -0.15
C ASP A 444 -9.73 -17.32 0.15
N VAL A 445 -9.16 -16.45 -0.67
CA VAL A 445 -9.21 -15.00 -0.50
C VAL A 445 -10.28 -14.36 -1.37
N ASP A 446 -10.95 -13.35 -0.82
CA ASP A 446 -11.79 -12.41 -1.55
C ASP A 446 -11.85 -11.09 -0.74
N THR A 447 -12.37 -10.03 -1.37
CA THR A 447 -12.38 -8.69 -0.77
C THR A 447 -13.23 -8.54 0.50
N GLY A 448 -14.04 -9.54 0.85
CA GLY A 448 -14.80 -9.61 2.08
C GLY A 448 -14.12 -10.36 3.23
N LEU A 449 -12.98 -11.03 3.02
CA LEU A 449 -12.33 -11.89 4.02
C LEU A 449 -12.11 -11.21 5.37
N ILE A 450 -11.44 -10.05 5.37
CA ILE A 450 -11.14 -9.30 6.60
C ILE A 450 -12.44 -8.89 7.30
N GLY A 451 -13.47 -8.49 6.54
CA GLY A 451 -14.77 -8.12 7.09
C GLY A 451 -15.48 -9.30 7.77
N ARG A 452 -15.39 -10.50 7.19
CA ARG A 452 -15.98 -11.73 7.78
C ARG A 452 -15.30 -12.11 9.08
N HIS A 453 -13.98 -11.99 9.18
CA HIS A 453 -13.20 -12.46 10.34
C HIS A 453 -12.78 -11.31 11.27
N GLN A 454 -13.33 -10.11 11.11
CA GLN A 454 -12.81 -8.89 11.75
C GLN A 454 -12.69 -9.00 13.27
N GLU A 455 -13.70 -9.56 13.95
CA GLU A 455 -13.69 -9.72 15.40
C GLU A 455 -12.51 -10.57 15.89
N ALA A 456 -12.28 -11.72 15.25
CA ALA A 456 -11.15 -12.59 15.57
C ALA A 456 -9.80 -11.95 15.20
N LEU A 457 -9.71 -11.28 14.05
CA LEU A 457 -8.48 -10.66 13.56
C LEU A 457 -8.04 -9.44 14.39
N THR A 458 -8.98 -8.78 15.07
CA THR A 458 -8.72 -7.56 15.86
C THR A 458 -8.77 -7.81 17.37
N ALA A 459 -8.93 -9.06 17.79
CA ALA A 459 -8.90 -9.45 19.19
C ALA A 459 -7.53 -9.17 19.82
N ILE A 460 -7.53 -8.42 20.91
CA ILE A 460 -6.32 -8.13 21.70
C ILE A 460 -6.35 -9.05 22.93
N SER A 461 -5.38 -9.95 23.01
CA SER A 461 -5.19 -10.78 24.20
C SER A 461 -4.62 -9.96 25.35
N ALA A 462 -5.09 -10.24 26.57
CA ALA A 462 -4.46 -9.69 27.77
C ALA A 462 -2.99 -10.17 27.86
N PRO A 463 -2.09 -9.34 28.43
CA PRO A 463 -0.71 -9.76 28.65
C PRO A 463 -0.66 -10.99 29.55
N SER A 464 0.20 -11.96 29.23
CA SER A 464 0.40 -13.14 30.06
C SER A 464 1.02 -12.77 31.41
N ASP A 465 0.85 -13.64 32.41
CA ASP A 465 1.53 -13.49 33.71
C ASP A 465 3.05 -13.37 33.57
N GLU A 466 3.64 -14.06 32.59
CA GLU A 466 5.06 -13.96 32.26
C GLU A 466 5.43 -12.57 31.73
N THR A 467 4.61 -12.00 30.84
CA THR A 467 4.80 -10.63 30.31
C THR A 467 4.69 -9.61 31.44
N ILE A 468 3.69 -9.76 32.31
CA ILE A 468 3.49 -8.89 33.48
C ILE A 468 4.70 -9.00 34.42
N ALA A 469 5.18 -10.21 34.71
CA ALA A 469 6.33 -10.43 35.57
C ALA A 469 7.62 -9.84 34.97
N ALA A 470 7.85 -10.02 33.67
CA ALA A 470 9.00 -9.44 32.97
C ALA A 470 8.96 -7.90 32.98
N ALA A 471 7.79 -7.30 32.71
CA ALA A 471 7.61 -5.86 32.80
C ALA A 471 7.81 -5.33 34.22
N ALA A 472 7.33 -6.07 35.24
CA ALA A 472 7.52 -5.70 36.63
C ALA A 472 9.00 -5.75 37.03
N LEU A 473 9.71 -6.79 36.60
CA LEU A 473 11.16 -6.92 36.83
C LEU A 473 11.94 -5.81 36.12
N ALA A 474 11.63 -5.51 34.86
CA ALA A 474 12.27 -4.43 34.11
C ALA A 474 12.09 -3.07 34.82
N ALA A 475 10.89 -2.78 35.31
CA ALA A 475 10.58 -1.56 36.06
C ALA A 475 11.26 -1.47 37.44
N THR A 476 11.98 -2.50 37.89
CA THR A 476 12.78 -2.41 39.12
C THR A 476 14.13 -1.72 38.92
N ASP A 477 14.59 -1.54 37.68
CA ASP A 477 15.94 -1.09 37.33
C ASP A 477 17.07 -1.95 37.94
N ALA A 478 16.78 -3.18 38.39
CA ALA A 478 17.76 -4.03 39.08
C ALA A 478 18.97 -4.42 38.22
N GLY A 479 18.88 -4.29 36.89
CA GLY A 479 19.98 -4.53 35.95
C GLY A 479 20.63 -3.26 35.39
N ALA A 480 20.19 -2.06 35.80
CA ALA A 480 20.78 -0.81 35.32
C ALA A 480 22.17 -0.60 35.96
N PRO A 481 23.21 -0.31 35.17
CA PRO A 481 24.53 -0.03 35.73
C PRO A 481 24.44 1.23 36.61
N GLY A 482 24.77 1.09 37.89
CA GLY A 482 24.86 2.22 38.81
C GLY A 482 25.90 3.24 38.34
N ALA A 483 25.67 4.52 38.62
CA ALA A 483 26.67 5.54 38.38
C ALA A 483 27.89 5.25 39.28
N PRO A 484 29.12 5.16 38.75
CA PRO A 484 30.29 4.66 39.50
C PRO A 484 30.60 5.43 40.79
N ALA A 485 30.13 6.67 40.91
CA ALA A 485 30.38 7.57 42.03
C ALA A 485 29.19 7.76 42.98
N ASP A 486 28.03 7.15 42.70
CA ASP A 486 26.85 7.25 43.58
C ASP A 486 26.62 5.92 44.32
N PRO A 487 26.93 5.85 45.64
CA PRO A 487 26.75 4.63 46.43
C PRO A 487 25.28 4.18 46.50
N TRP A 488 24.32 5.07 46.29
CA TRP A 488 22.90 4.69 46.29
C TRP A 488 22.50 3.95 45.02
N SER A 489 23.09 4.30 43.88
CA SER A 489 22.88 3.61 42.61
C SER A 489 23.55 2.23 42.55
N THR A 490 24.69 2.06 43.21
CA THR A 490 25.44 0.78 43.24
C THR A 490 24.88 -0.21 44.27
N LEU A 491 24.12 0.27 45.26
CA LEU A 491 23.43 -0.55 46.28
C LEU A 491 21.96 -0.82 45.94
N SER A 492 21.51 -0.59 44.71
CA SER A 492 20.11 -0.72 44.27
C SER A 492 19.50 -2.12 44.52
N GLY A 493 20.34 -3.16 44.65
CA GLY A 493 19.97 -4.53 44.97
C GLY A 493 20.25 -4.98 46.42
N TYR A 494 20.79 -4.11 47.28
CA TYR A 494 21.26 -4.48 48.62
C TYR A 494 20.18 -4.37 49.70
N ALA A 495 20.12 -5.36 50.59
CA ALA A 495 19.39 -5.31 51.84
C ALA A 495 20.17 -6.03 52.95
N HIS A 496 20.28 -5.43 54.14
CA HIS A 496 21.20 -5.90 55.17
C HIS A 496 20.72 -7.18 55.90
N PHE A 497 19.41 -7.30 56.16
CA PHE A 497 18.84 -8.36 57.01
C PHE A 497 17.54 -8.98 56.48
N HIS A 498 17.10 -8.61 55.27
CA HIS A 498 15.83 -9.08 54.71
C HIS A 498 15.92 -9.23 53.19
N THR A 499 15.03 -10.04 52.64
CA THR A 499 14.83 -10.11 51.19
C THR A 499 14.40 -8.76 50.65
N LEU A 500 15.15 -8.21 49.71
CA LEU A 500 14.76 -7.01 48.97
C LEU A 500 13.45 -7.30 48.23
N ALA A 501 12.44 -6.46 48.44
CA ALA A 501 11.18 -6.52 47.73
C ALA A 501 10.78 -5.12 47.25
N ARG A 502 10.48 -5.00 45.95
CA ARG A 502 9.96 -3.78 45.33
C ARG A 502 8.49 -3.98 44.98
N ARG A 503 7.68 -2.97 45.27
CA ARG A 503 6.28 -2.90 44.82
C ARG A 503 6.26 -2.08 43.53
N ILE A 504 5.83 -2.71 42.45
CA ILE A 504 5.75 -2.11 41.14
C ILE A 504 4.29 -1.94 40.79
N ARG A 505 3.94 -0.76 40.27
CA ARG A 505 2.63 -0.49 39.69
C ARG A 505 2.82 -0.40 38.18
N LEU A 506 2.31 -1.38 37.47
CA LEU A 506 2.20 -1.36 36.02
C LEU A 506 0.80 -0.87 35.64
N ARG A 507 0.68 -0.31 34.45
CA ARG A 507 -0.62 0.05 33.87
C ARG A 507 -0.74 -0.58 32.50
N HIS A 508 -1.83 -1.29 32.25
CA HIS A 508 -2.20 -1.86 30.95
C HIS A 508 -3.58 -1.33 30.57
N GLY A 509 -3.67 -0.52 29.51
CA GLY A 509 -4.89 0.24 29.22
C GLY A 509 -5.27 1.13 30.39
N GLU A 510 -6.47 0.93 30.94
CA GLU A 510 -6.98 1.62 32.13
C GLU A 510 -6.73 0.84 33.44
N GLU A 511 -6.28 -0.41 33.35
CA GLU A 511 -6.10 -1.29 34.50
C GLU A 511 -4.74 -1.08 35.17
N ASN A 512 -4.75 -1.03 36.50
CA ASN A 512 -3.53 -1.01 37.32
C ASN A 512 -3.21 -2.42 37.79
N ILE A 513 -1.99 -2.87 37.52
CA ILE A 513 -1.47 -4.16 37.97
C ILE A 513 -0.42 -3.90 39.06
N LEU A 514 -0.67 -4.43 40.25
CA LEU A 514 0.26 -4.33 41.37
C LEU A 514 1.10 -5.60 41.45
N ALA A 515 2.40 -5.47 41.23
CA ALA A 515 3.35 -6.55 41.33
C ALA A 515 4.28 -6.36 42.53
N ARG A 516 4.68 -7.47 43.16
CA ARG A 516 5.76 -7.49 44.15
C ARG A 516 6.91 -8.32 43.60
N VAL A 517 8.03 -7.68 43.30
CA VAL A 517 9.26 -8.33 42.85
C VAL A 517 10.17 -8.50 44.05
N SER A 518 10.65 -9.71 44.31
CA SER A 518 11.55 -10.00 45.42
C SER A 518 12.73 -10.87 45.00
N ALA A 519 13.93 -10.54 45.44
CA ALA A 519 15.12 -11.36 45.19
C ALA A 519 15.16 -12.55 46.15
N ARG A 520 15.33 -13.78 45.64
CA ARG A 520 15.61 -14.92 46.54
C ARG A 520 17.07 -14.83 47.00
N PRO A 521 17.37 -15.20 48.27
CA PRO A 521 18.73 -15.20 48.80
C PRO A 521 19.68 -16.06 47.99
#